data_AF-A0A7V6YRW9-F1
#
_entry.id   AF-A0A7V6YRW9-F1
#
_cell.length_a   1.000
_cell.length_b   1.000
_cell.length_c   1.000
_cell.angle_alpha   90.00
_cell.angle_beta   90.00
_cell.angle_gamma   90.00
#
_symmetry.space_group_name_H-M   'P 1'
#
loop_
_entity.id
_entity.type
_entity.pdbx_description
1 polymer ?
#
loop_
_entity_poly.entity_id
_entity_poly.type
_entity_poly.pdbx_seq_one_letter_code
_entity_poly.pdbx_strand_id
1 'polypeptide(L)'
;MDILKKIQMHREEEERLAWEGTFAEYLEIVKQKPYVAQTAHSRVYNMIKDAGVEEIDSKKKYSFFRNQMFGIDEAIERLVEEYFHPAAKRLDVKKRILLLMGPVSGGKSTLVTMLKRGLEAYSRTEQGAVYAIKGCPMHEDAYIRQSNLKRLLKRVVAYFNYC
;
A
#
# COMPACT_ATOMS: atom_id res chain seq x y z
N MET A 1 -10.96 4.83 29.99
CA MET A 1 -10.03 5.59 29.13
C MET A 1 -10.60 5.74 27.73
N ASP A 2 -11.31 6.85 27.51
CA ASP A 2 -11.16 7.76 26.37
C ASP A 2 -11.09 7.21 24.93
N ILE A 3 -12.03 6.34 24.54
CA ILE A 3 -12.27 5.99 23.13
C ILE A 3 -12.56 7.26 22.30
N LEU A 4 -13.31 8.21 22.87
CA LEU A 4 -13.63 9.49 22.25
C LEU A 4 -12.36 10.30 21.97
N LYS A 5 -11.41 10.35 22.91
CA LYS A 5 -10.11 11.02 22.72
C LYS A 5 -9.23 10.32 21.68
N LYS A 6 -9.25 8.98 21.61
CA LYS A 6 -8.57 8.23 20.54
C LYS A 6 -9.15 8.55 19.16
N ILE A 7 -10.48 8.63 19.04
CA ILE A 7 -11.15 8.99 17.77
C ILE A 7 -10.81 10.44 17.40
N GLN A 8 -10.83 11.35 18.37
CA GLN A 8 -10.49 12.76 18.16
C GLN A 8 -9.04 12.92 17.69
N MET A 9 -8.07 12.30 18.38
CA MET A 9 -6.66 12.31 17.97
C MET A 9 -6.46 11.73 16.57
N HIS A 10 -7.19 10.66 16.22
CA HIS A 10 -7.10 10.06 14.89
C HIS A 10 -7.65 11.00 13.80
N ARG A 11 -8.74 11.73 14.08
CA ARG A 11 -9.28 12.74 13.16
C ARG A 11 -8.34 13.93 12.99
N GLU A 12 -7.75 14.40 14.09
CA GLU A 12 -6.79 15.51 14.07
C GLU A 12 -5.50 15.14 13.31
N GLU A 13 -5.03 13.90 13.42
CA GLU A 13 -3.94 13.38 12.58
C GLU A 13 -4.33 13.30 11.10
N GLU A 14 -5.53 12.82 10.79
CA GLU A 14 -6.04 12.74 9.42
C GLU A 14 -6.17 14.13 8.79
N GLU A 15 -6.70 15.12 9.52
CA GLU A 15 -6.84 16.50 9.06
C GLU A 15 -5.49 17.19 8.84
N ARG A 16 -4.48 16.91 9.69
CA ARG A 16 -3.11 17.44 9.49
C ARG A 16 -2.41 16.89 8.25
N LEU A 17 -2.75 15.66 7.86
CA LEU A 17 -2.15 14.96 6.72
C LEU A 17 -2.94 15.15 5.42
N ALA A 18 -4.19 15.64 5.51
CA ALA A 18 -5.05 15.92 4.38
C ALA A 18 -4.62 17.21 3.68
N TRP A 19 -3.63 17.13 2.78
CA TRP A 19 -3.38 18.20 1.84
C TRP A 19 -4.52 18.26 0.82
N GLU A 20 -5.18 19.41 0.76
CA GLU A 20 -6.14 19.76 -0.28
C GLU A 20 -5.64 20.98 -1.05
N GLY A 21 -5.57 20.87 -2.38
CA GLY A 21 -5.15 21.97 -3.23
C GLY A 21 -5.73 21.88 -4.64
N THR A 22 -5.35 22.85 -5.45
CA THR A 22 -5.69 22.92 -6.88
C THR A 22 -4.82 21.98 -7.70
N PHE A 23 -5.26 21.67 -8.92
CA PHE A 23 -4.46 20.86 -9.86
C PHE A 23 -3.10 21.51 -10.19
N ALA A 24 -3.05 22.84 -10.27
CA ALA A 24 -1.81 23.58 -10.53
C ALA A 24 -0.78 23.41 -9.41
N GLU A 25 -1.20 23.49 -8.15
CA GLU A 25 -0.34 23.26 -6.99
C GLU A 25 0.14 21.80 -6.94
N TYR A 26 -0.74 20.84 -7.27
CA TYR A 26 -0.34 19.44 -7.38
C TYR A 26 0.73 19.21 -8.45
N LEU A 27 0.60 19.86 -9.61
CA LEU A 27 1.59 19.74 -10.69
C LEU A 27 2.96 20.27 -10.26
N GLU A 28 3.01 21.36 -9.49
CA GLU A 28 4.24 21.89 -8.93
C GLU A 28 4.87 20.93 -7.91
N ILE A 29 4.05 20.30 -7.07
CA ILE A 29 4.50 19.24 -6.15
C ILE A 29 5.09 18.07 -6.94
N VAL A 30 4.44 17.60 -8.00
CA VAL A 30 4.95 16.48 -8.82
C VAL A 30 6.25 16.86 -9.53
N LYS A 31 6.39 18.11 -9.97
CA LYS A 31 7.61 18.62 -10.57
C LYS A 31 8.79 18.62 -9.60
N GLN A 32 8.55 18.99 -8.35
CA GLN A 32 9.57 18.95 -7.29
C GLN A 32 9.83 17.54 -6.74
N LYS A 33 8.77 16.73 -6.64
CA LYS A 33 8.73 15.40 -6.02
C LYS A 33 8.05 14.40 -6.97
N PRO A 34 8.76 13.85 -7.97
CA PRO A 34 8.16 12.97 -8.98
C PRO A 34 7.62 11.65 -8.40
N TYR A 35 8.11 11.21 -7.24
CA TYR A 35 7.63 10.02 -6.53
C TYR A 35 6.19 10.15 -6.03
N VAL A 36 5.64 11.37 -5.94
CA VAL A 36 4.25 11.60 -5.54
C VAL A 36 3.27 11.00 -6.55
N ALA A 37 3.62 11.05 -7.84
CA ALA A 37 2.84 10.48 -8.94
C ALA A 37 3.12 8.99 -9.18
N GLN A 38 3.58 8.25 -8.17
CA GLN A 38 3.82 6.81 -8.26
C GLN A 38 2.53 5.98 -8.29
N THR A 39 2.54 4.89 -9.05
CA THR A 39 1.39 3.97 -9.09
C THR A 39 1.21 3.29 -7.73
N ALA A 40 0.00 2.81 -7.47
CA ALA A 40 -0.26 2.12 -6.21
C ALA A 40 0.54 0.82 -6.04
N HIS A 41 0.85 0.10 -7.12
CA HIS A 41 1.74 -1.06 -7.07
C HIS A 41 3.17 -0.64 -6.70
N SER A 42 3.67 0.45 -7.31
CA SER A 42 4.97 1.04 -6.97
C SER A 42 5.01 1.46 -5.50
N ARG A 43 3.92 2.04 -4.99
CA ARG A 43 3.79 2.46 -3.59
C ARG A 43 3.86 1.28 -2.62
N VAL A 44 3.16 0.19 -2.90
CA VAL A 44 3.21 -1.04 -2.08
C VAL A 44 4.61 -1.66 -2.11
N TYR A 45 5.24 -1.70 -3.29
CA TYR A 45 6.61 -2.21 -3.40
C TYR A 45 7.61 -1.35 -2.62
N ASN A 46 7.55 -0.02 -2.77
CA ASN A 46 8.42 0.92 -2.06
C ASN A 46 8.20 0.82 -0.55
N MET A 47 6.95 0.75 -0.08
CA MET A 47 6.65 0.48 1.34
C MET A 47 7.35 -0.77 1.88
N ILE A 48 7.30 -1.89 1.13
CA ILE A 48 7.93 -3.15 1.54
C ILE A 48 9.46 -3.00 1.55
N LYS A 49 10.02 -2.32 0.55
CA LYS A 49 11.45 -2.07 0.42
C LYS A 49 11.99 -1.15 1.51
N ASP A 50 11.29 -0.05 1.80
CA ASP A 50 11.67 0.97 2.76
C ASP A 50 11.56 0.47 4.20
N ALA A 51 10.74 -0.56 4.46
CA ALA A 51 10.71 -1.27 5.72
C ALA A 51 12.00 -2.08 6.00
N GLY A 52 12.84 -2.32 4.99
CA GLY A 52 14.10 -3.02 5.09
C GLY A 52 14.10 -4.36 4.35
N VAL A 53 15.19 -4.61 3.61
CA VAL A 53 15.46 -5.86 2.89
C VAL A 53 16.83 -6.36 3.31
N GLU A 54 16.88 -7.57 3.86
CA GLU A 54 18.10 -8.29 4.22
C GLU A 54 18.34 -9.39 3.18
N GLU A 55 19.56 -9.49 2.65
CA GLU A 55 19.93 -10.57 1.72
C GLU A 55 20.80 -11.59 2.47
N ILE A 56 20.31 -12.82 2.62
CA ILE A 56 20.99 -13.91 3.32
C ILE A 56 21.00 -15.12 2.38
N ASP A 57 22.18 -15.64 2.05
CA ASP A 57 22.36 -16.82 1.18
C ASP A 57 21.60 -16.72 -0.16
N SER A 58 21.67 -15.55 -0.82
CA SER A 58 20.96 -15.25 -2.07
C SER A 58 19.42 -15.28 -1.97
N LYS A 59 18.86 -15.27 -0.76
CA LYS A 59 17.44 -15.08 -0.49
C LYS A 59 17.19 -13.72 0.13
N LYS A 60 16.20 -13.00 -0.38
CA LYS A 60 15.77 -11.71 0.16
C LYS A 60 14.72 -11.88 1.25
N LYS A 61 15.06 -11.46 2.46
CA LYS A 61 14.15 -11.36 3.59
C LYS A 61 13.65 -9.94 3.74
N TYR A 62 12.33 -9.81 3.80
CA TYR A 62 11.64 -8.52 3.92
C TYR A 62 11.24 -8.28 5.37
N SER A 63 11.85 -7.28 6.01
CA SER A 63 11.61 -6.92 7.41
C SER A 63 10.14 -6.59 7.70
N PHE A 64 9.42 -6.08 6.69
CA PHE A 64 7.98 -5.85 6.76
C PHE A 64 7.16 -7.08 7.20
N PHE A 65 7.56 -8.28 6.77
CA PHE A 65 6.82 -9.52 7.03
C PHE A 65 7.34 -10.30 8.26
N ARG A 66 8.54 -9.97 8.75
CA ARG A 66 9.29 -10.72 9.77
C ARG A 66 8.54 -10.96 11.08
N ASN A 67 7.66 -10.04 11.49
CA ASN A 67 7.00 -10.11 12.80
C ASN A 67 5.70 -10.93 12.82
N GLN A 68 5.14 -11.26 11.66
CA GLN A 68 3.81 -11.91 11.58
C GLN A 68 3.76 -13.10 10.62
N MET A 69 4.71 -13.19 9.69
CA MET A 69 4.79 -14.26 8.70
C MET A 69 6.07 -15.07 8.95
N PHE A 70 5.93 -16.18 9.66
CA PHE A 70 7.05 -17.08 9.97
C PHE A 70 7.00 -18.32 9.07
N GLY A 71 8.16 -18.76 8.57
CA GLY A 71 8.29 -20.01 7.81
C GLY A 71 7.79 -19.96 6.37
N ILE A 72 7.45 -18.77 5.85
CA ILE A 72 6.99 -18.56 4.47
C ILE A 72 7.82 -17.52 3.72
N ASP A 73 9.07 -17.32 4.15
CA ASP A 73 10.02 -16.35 3.59
C ASP A 73 10.14 -16.48 2.07
N GLU A 74 10.24 -17.72 1.55
CA GLU A 74 10.35 -17.99 0.12
C GLU A 74 9.07 -17.62 -0.66
N ALA A 75 7.90 -17.88 -0.11
CA ALA A 75 6.64 -17.51 -0.75
C ALA A 75 6.45 -15.98 -0.78
N ILE A 76 6.90 -15.29 0.28
CA ILE A 76 6.91 -13.83 0.34
C ILE A 76 7.91 -13.25 -0.65
N GLU A 77 9.12 -13.81 -0.74
CA GLU A 77 10.13 -13.40 -1.70
C GLU A 77 9.61 -13.49 -3.14
N ARG A 78 9.04 -14.63 -3.50
CA ARG A 78 8.40 -14.83 -4.81
C ARG A 78 7.25 -13.86 -5.06
N LEU A 79 6.40 -13.62 -4.05
CA LEU A 79 5.33 -12.64 -4.17
C LEU A 79 5.88 -11.22 -4.44
N VAL A 80 6.94 -10.81 -3.75
CA VAL A 80 7.50 -9.47 -3.93
C VAL A 80 8.25 -9.34 -5.25
N GLU A 81 9.09 -10.32 -5.61
CA GLU A 81 9.95 -10.27 -6.79
C GLU A 81 9.22 -10.65 -8.09
N GLU A 82 8.27 -11.58 -8.07
CA GLU A 82 7.54 -12.01 -9.27
C GLU A 82 6.26 -11.20 -9.53
N TYR A 83 5.66 -10.60 -8.49
CA TYR A 83 4.42 -9.82 -8.64
C TYR A 83 4.61 -8.33 -8.38
N PHE A 84 5.03 -7.93 -7.17
CA PHE A 84 5.08 -6.50 -6.81
C PHE A 84 6.17 -5.73 -7.56
N HIS A 85 7.36 -6.30 -7.72
CA HIS A 85 8.47 -5.66 -8.42
C HIS A 85 8.16 -5.42 -9.92
N PRO A 86 7.63 -6.40 -10.69
CA PRO A 86 7.17 -6.19 -12.06
C PRO A 86 5.99 -5.23 -12.16
N ALA A 87 5.02 -5.32 -11.24
CA ALA A 87 3.87 -4.42 -11.23
C ALA A 87 4.28 -2.96 -10.95
N ALA A 88 5.29 -2.75 -10.11
CA ALA A 88 5.89 -1.43 -9.84
C ALA A 88 6.56 -0.84 -11.09
N LYS A 89 7.17 -1.67 -11.94
CA LYS A 89 7.77 -1.30 -13.23
C LYS A 89 6.75 -1.10 -14.36
N ARG A 90 5.46 -1.05 -14.05
CA ARG A 90 4.35 -0.85 -15.00
C ARG A 90 4.23 -1.96 -16.07
N LEU A 91 4.81 -3.14 -15.83
CA LEU A 91 4.66 -4.31 -16.68
C LEU A 91 3.22 -4.84 -16.64
N ASP A 92 2.85 -5.68 -17.61
CA ASP A 92 1.48 -6.22 -17.77
C ASP A 92 0.97 -7.01 -16.56
N VAL A 93 1.88 -7.40 -15.65
CA VAL A 93 1.56 -8.01 -14.36
C VAL A 93 0.61 -7.14 -13.52
N LYS A 94 0.62 -5.81 -13.69
CA LYS A 94 -0.29 -4.87 -12.98
C LYS A 94 -1.78 -5.09 -13.26
N LYS A 95 -2.14 -5.77 -14.35
CA LYS A 95 -3.53 -6.08 -14.72
C LYS A 95 -3.99 -7.44 -14.19
N ARG A 96 -3.08 -8.22 -13.60
CA ARG A 96 -3.36 -9.57 -13.08
C ARG A 96 -3.93 -9.49 -11.67
N ILE A 97 -4.98 -10.27 -11.40
CA ILE A 97 -5.58 -10.40 -10.07
C ILE A 97 -4.69 -11.33 -9.24
N LEU A 98 -4.28 -10.90 -8.04
CA LEU A 98 -3.57 -11.76 -7.10
C LEU A 98 -4.59 -12.57 -6.29
N LEU A 99 -4.63 -13.88 -6.53
CA LEU A 99 -5.46 -14.81 -5.78
C LEU A 99 -4.62 -15.50 -4.70
N LEU A 100 -4.95 -15.26 -3.43
CA LEU A 100 -4.31 -15.94 -2.30
C LEU A 100 -5.07 -17.25 -2.04
N MET A 101 -4.51 -18.37 -2.50
CA MET A 101 -5.04 -19.72 -2.25
C MET A 101 -4.29 -20.41 -1.11
N GLY A 102 -4.97 -21.28 -0.34
CA GLY A 102 -4.32 -22.13 0.67
C GLY A 102 -5.24 -22.53 1.82
N PRO A 103 -4.74 -23.23 2.85
CA PRO A 103 -5.52 -23.64 4.01
C PRO A 103 -6.08 -22.43 4.79
N VAL A 104 -7.26 -22.58 5.40
CA VAL A 104 -7.96 -21.49 6.11
C VAL A 104 -7.12 -20.80 7.20
N SER A 105 -6.14 -21.51 7.78
CA SER A 105 -5.22 -20.99 8.81
C SER A 105 -3.89 -20.41 8.24
N GLY A 106 -3.67 -20.48 6.93
CA GLY A 106 -2.37 -20.14 6.30
C GLY A 106 -2.01 -18.66 6.23
N GLY A 107 -2.53 -17.81 7.12
CA GLY A 107 -2.11 -16.41 7.24
C GLY A 107 -2.52 -15.48 6.09
N LYS A 108 -3.37 -15.91 5.15
CA LYS A 108 -3.82 -15.07 4.01
C LYS A 108 -4.50 -13.77 4.47
N SER A 109 -5.41 -13.86 5.43
CA SER A 109 -6.07 -12.67 5.99
C SER A 109 -5.09 -11.78 6.75
N THR A 110 -4.10 -12.39 7.41
CA THR A 110 -3.00 -11.67 8.08
C THR A 110 -2.20 -10.88 7.06
N LEU A 111 -1.76 -11.50 5.95
CA LEU A 111 -1.00 -10.83 4.89
C LEU A 111 -1.69 -9.57 4.38
N VAL A 112 -2.97 -9.68 4.05
CA VAL A 112 -3.74 -8.54 3.53
C VAL A 112 -3.93 -7.48 4.60
N THR A 113 -4.17 -7.90 5.85
CA THR A 113 -4.28 -6.96 6.97
C THR A 113 -2.97 -6.21 7.21
N MET A 114 -1.82 -6.89 7.09
CA MET A 114 -0.51 -6.26 7.13
C MET A 114 -0.33 -5.26 6.00
N LEU A 115 -0.60 -5.66 4.75
CA LEU A 115 -0.50 -4.75 3.60
C LEU A 115 -1.40 -3.53 3.75
N LYS A 116 -2.62 -3.69 4.27
CA LYS A 116 -3.53 -2.58 4.58
C LYS A 116 -2.92 -1.61 5.59
N ARG A 117 -2.47 -2.13 6.75
CA ARG A 117 -1.91 -1.32 7.84
C ARG A 117 -0.58 -0.67 7.46
N GLY A 118 0.27 -1.42 6.76
CA GLY A 118 1.54 -0.92 6.22
C GLY A 118 1.30 0.24 5.26
N LEU A 119 0.33 0.10 4.36
CA LEU A 119 0.06 1.12 3.36
C LEU A 119 -0.58 2.36 3.98
N GLU A 120 -1.39 2.19 5.01
CA GLU A 120 -1.89 3.29 5.83
C GLU A 120 -0.75 4.04 6.52
N ALA A 121 0.16 3.33 7.20
CA ALA A 121 1.30 3.93 7.89
C ALA A 121 2.28 4.59 6.90
N TYR A 122 2.57 3.94 5.78
CA TYR A 122 3.43 4.46 4.72
C TYR A 122 2.82 5.69 4.06
N SER A 123 1.48 5.77 3.95
CA SER A 123 0.83 6.98 3.44
C SER A 123 1.02 8.21 4.32
N ARG A 124 1.43 8.03 5.59
CA ARG A 124 1.75 9.10 6.53
C ARG A 124 3.23 9.55 6.45
N THR A 125 4.07 8.86 5.66
CA THR A 125 5.47 9.26 5.44
C THR A 125 5.58 10.21 4.26
N GLU A 126 6.66 11.00 4.18
CA GLU A 126 6.87 11.91 3.05
C GLU A 126 6.96 11.17 1.70
N GLN A 127 7.61 10.01 1.67
CA GLN A 127 7.81 9.19 0.47
C GLN A 127 6.51 8.50 0.01
N GLY A 128 5.63 8.20 0.96
CA GLY A 128 4.32 7.61 0.70
C GLY A 128 3.17 8.62 0.69
N ALA A 129 3.42 9.92 0.73
CA ALA A 129 2.38 10.94 0.83
C ALA A 129 1.30 10.77 -0.26
N VAL A 130 0.03 10.95 0.13
CA VAL A 130 -1.13 10.97 -0.76
C VAL A 130 -1.67 12.39 -0.76
N TYR A 131 -1.82 12.98 -1.94
CA TYR A 131 -2.38 14.33 -2.07
C TYR A 131 -3.79 14.24 -2.64
N ALA A 132 -4.68 15.11 -2.19
CA ALA A 132 -6.02 15.22 -2.74
C ALA A 132 -6.19 16.51 -3.53
N ILE A 133 -6.66 16.38 -4.77
CA ILE A 133 -7.03 17.53 -5.59
C ILE A 133 -8.49 17.87 -5.32
N LYS A 134 -8.72 19.11 -4.90
CA LYS A 134 -10.05 19.62 -4.57
C LYS A 134 -10.92 19.65 -5.83
N GLY A 135 -12.13 19.08 -5.76
CA GLY A 135 -13.11 19.12 -6.84
C GLY A 135 -12.91 18.12 -7.98
N CYS A 136 -12.04 17.11 -7.82
CA CYS A 136 -11.91 16.04 -8.82
C CYS A 136 -13.13 15.09 -8.79
N PRO A 137 -13.93 15.00 -9.87
CA PRO A 137 -15.11 14.13 -9.93
C PRO A 137 -14.75 12.65 -10.20
N MET A 138 -13.52 12.38 -10.65
CA MET A 138 -13.08 11.02 -10.99
C MET A 138 -12.85 10.19 -9.73
N HIS A 139 -13.85 9.37 -9.40
CA HIS A 139 -13.80 8.30 -8.40
C HIS A 139 -13.05 7.04 -8.87
N GLU A 140 -12.41 7.06 -10.06
CA GLU A 140 -12.04 5.83 -10.77
C GLU A 140 -10.58 5.63 -11.15
N ASP A 141 -9.67 6.62 -11.04
CA ASP A 141 -8.23 6.36 -11.19
C ASP A 141 -7.43 6.84 -9.98
N ALA A 142 -6.68 5.88 -9.42
CA ALA A 142 -6.23 5.83 -8.04
C ALA A 142 -5.02 6.74 -7.71
N TYR A 143 -5.20 8.05 -7.79
CA TYR A 143 -4.18 9.00 -7.31
C TYR A 143 -4.61 9.88 -6.14
N ILE A 144 -5.89 9.87 -5.77
CA ILE A 144 -6.45 10.88 -4.89
C ILE A 144 -7.41 10.21 -3.89
N ARG A 145 -7.17 10.48 -2.59
CA ARG A 145 -7.83 9.98 -1.36
C ARG A 145 -7.33 8.66 -0.74
N GLN A 146 -6.91 8.79 0.52
CA GLN A 146 -6.73 7.73 1.53
C GLN A 146 -7.96 6.79 1.67
N SER A 147 -9.16 7.27 1.37
CA SER A 147 -10.40 6.47 1.44
C SER A 147 -10.52 5.39 0.34
N ASN A 148 -9.83 5.53 -0.79
CA ASN A 148 -9.88 4.59 -1.92
C ASN A 148 -8.88 3.43 -1.82
N LEU A 149 -8.04 3.43 -0.77
CA LEU A 149 -7.05 2.39 -0.51
C LEU A 149 -7.68 0.98 -0.35
N LYS A 150 -8.88 0.94 0.23
CA LYS A 150 -9.69 -0.29 0.35
C LYS A 150 -10.11 -0.85 -1.01
N ARG A 151 -10.34 0.01 -2.01
CA ARG A 151 -10.75 -0.38 -3.37
C ARG A 151 -9.56 -0.89 -4.19
N LEU A 152 -8.39 -0.29 -3.99
CA LEU A 152 -7.16 -0.73 -4.62
C LEU A 152 -6.72 -2.11 -4.13
N LEU A 153 -6.79 -2.35 -2.82
CA LEU A 153 -6.55 -3.68 -2.25
C LEU A 153 -7.64 -4.70 -2.59
N LYS A 154 -8.87 -4.28 -2.90
CA LYS A 154 -9.91 -5.18 -3.47
C LYS A 154 -9.62 -5.60 -4.91
N ARG A 155 -8.98 -4.74 -5.73
CA ARG A 155 -8.58 -5.08 -7.10
C ARG A 155 -7.30 -5.92 -7.13
N VAL A 156 -6.36 -5.63 -6.23
CA VAL A 156 -5.13 -6.42 -6.07
C VAL A 156 -5.46 -7.77 -5.42
N VAL A 157 -6.24 -7.77 -4.34
CA VAL A 157 -6.65 -8.99 -3.61
C VAL A 157 -8.15 -9.16 -3.74
N ALA A 158 -8.57 -9.96 -4.73
CA ALA A 158 -9.95 -10.42 -4.83
C ALA A 158 -10.20 -11.44 -3.71
N TYR A 159 -10.78 -10.98 -2.60
CA TYR A 159 -11.34 -11.88 -1.59
C TYR A 159 -12.59 -12.55 -2.15
N PHE A 160 -12.51 -13.85 -2.41
CA PHE A 160 -13.69 -14.70 -2.41
C PHE A 160 -14.17 -14.84 -0.96
N ASN A 161 -15.11 -14.00 -0.55
CA ASN A 161 -16.05 -14.35 0.52
C ASN A 161 -17.16 -15.19 -0.10
N TYR A 162 -16.86 -16.43 -0.46
CA TYR A 162 -17.85 -17.47 -0.71
C TYR A 162 -17.21 -18.83 -0.40
N CYS A 163 -17.24 -19.17 0.89
CA CYS A 163 -17.56 -20.47 1.48
C CYS A 163 -17.48 -20.33 3.00
#